data_AF-A0A1F6PWB4-F1
#
_entry.id   AF-A0A1F6PWB4-F1
#
_cell.length_a   1.000
_cell.length_b   1.000
_cell.length_c   1.000
_cell.angle_alpha   90.00
_cell.angle_beta   90.00
_cell.angle_gamma   90.00
#
_symmetry.space_group_name_H-M   'P 1'
#
loop_
_entity.id
_entity.type
_entity.pdbx_description
1 polymer ?
#
loop_
_entity_poly.entity_id
_entity_poly.type
_entity_poly.pdbx_seq_one_letter_code
_entity_poly.pdbx_strand_id
1 'polypeptide(L)' 'MKIFLILLCLILALLTVIVIFLESYWFNDKDYCLDTGRCTEGLEINTEHGRIIINKENCLKYKWKWDEKRRDCNIRH' A
#
# COMPACT_ATOMS: atom_id res chain seq x y z
N MET A 1 -17.01 37.32 0.46
CA MET A 1 -17.41 36.00 -0.08
C MET A 1 -16.31 35.30 -0.87
N LYS A 2 -15.54 35.98 -1.74
CA LYS A 2 -14.46 35.34 -2.54
C LYS A 2 -13.28 34.79 -1.70
N ILE A 3 -12.85 35.51 -0.66
CA ILE A 3 -11.74 35.09 0.23
C ILE A 3 -12.08 33.81 1.00
N PHE A 4 -13.33 33.67 1.46
CA PHE A 4 -13.79 32.47 2.13
C PHE A 4 -13.76 31.25 1.20
N LEU A 5 -14.13 31.44 -0.06
CA LEU A 5 -14.08 30.38 -1.08
C LEU A 5 -12.62 29.94 -1.36
N ILE A 6 -11.69 30.90 -1.41
CA ILE A 6 -10.25 30.61 -1.59
C ILE A 6 -9.69 29.83 -0.38
N LEU A 7 -10.03 30.22 0.84
CA LEU A 7 -9.64 29.51 2.06
C LEU A 7 -10.19 28.08 2.08
N LEU A 8 -11.46 27.89 1.69
CA LEU A 8 -12.07 26.56 1.58
C LEU A 8 -11.35 25.68 0.56
N CYS A 9 -11.03 26.23 -0.62
CA CYS A 9 -10.28 25.51 -1.65
C CYS A 9 -8.88 25.12 -1.18
N LEU A 10 -8.18 26.00 -0.45
CA LEU A 10 -6.87 25.70 0.12
C LEU A 10 -6.94 24.57 1.15
N ILE A 11 -7.95 24.57 2.03
CA ILE A 11 -8.15 23.49 3.01
C ILE A 11 -8.43 22.17 2.30
N LEU A 12 -9.30 22.16 1.28
CA LEU A 12 -9.59 20.95 0.50
C LEU A 12 -8.35 20.42 -0.23
N ALA A 13 -7.55 21.29 -0.83
CA ALA A 13 -6.30 20.92 -1.47
C ALA A 13 -5.29 20.35 -0.46
N LEU A 14 -5.25 20.90 0.75
CA LEU A 14 -4.35 20.40 1.80
C LEU A 14 -4.79 19.02 2.31
N LEU A 15 -6.11 18.80 2.44
CA LEU A 15 -6.66 17.50 2.80
C LEU A 15 -6.39 16.43 1.75
N THR A 16 -6.51 16.74 0.45
CA THR A 16 -6.20 15.76 -0.61
C THR A 16 -4.73 15.37 -0.64
N VAL A 17 -3.82 16.34 -0.42
CA VAL A 17 -2.39 16.07 -0.30
C VAL A 17 -2.11 15.13 0.89
N ILE A 18 -2.72 15.38 2.06
CA ILE A 18 -2.56 14.51 3.23
C ILE A 18 -3.01 13.07 2.94
N VAL A 19 -4.15 12.90 2.27
CA VAL A 19 -4.67 11.56 1.92
C VAL A 19 -3.69 10.81 1.01
N ILE A 20 -3.14 11.47 -0.02
CA ILE A 20 -2.17 10.86 -0.94
C ILE A 20 -0.91 10.43 -0.20
N PHE A 21 -0.38 11.28 0.68
CA PHE A 21 0.80 10.97 1.48
C PHE A 21 0.55 9.79 2.42
N LEU A 22 -0.59 9.76 3.12
CA LEU A 22 -0.95 8.64 3.99
C LEU A 22 -1.02 7.34 3.21
N GLU A 23 -1.70 7.33 2.05
CA GLU A 23 -1.79 6.13 1.22
C GLU A 23 -0.39 5.62 0.83
N SER A 24 0.49 6.48 0.33
CA SER A 24 1.87 6.07 -0.01
C SER A 24 2.68 5.53 1.19
N TYR A 25 2.43 6.03 2.40
CA TYR A 25 3.14 5.59 3.60
C TYR A 25 2.67 4.19 4.03
N TRP A 26 1.36 3.95 4.08
CA TRP A 26 0.79 2.66 4.45
C TRP A 26 1.11 1.56 3.43
N PHE A 27 1.17 1.88 2.13
CA PHE A 27 1.42 0.89 1.08
C PHE A 27 2.86 0.34 1.07
N ASN A 28 3.82 1.03 1.67
CA ASN A 28 5.22 0.59 1.77
C ASN A 28 5.59 0.06 3.16
N ASP A 29 4.63 -0.02 4.08
CA ASP A 29 4.91 -0.46 5.42
C ASP A 29 4.97 -2.00 5.48
N LYS A 30 6.16 -2.49 5.84
CA LYS A 30 6.40 -3.92 6.08
C LYS A 30 5.54 -4.43 7.23
N ASP A 31 5.31 -3.62 8.25
CA ASP A 31 4.53 -4.01 9.41
C ASP A 31 3.05 -4.17 9.03
N TYR A 32 2.50 -3.25 8.24
CA TYR A 32 1.15 -3.37 7.70
C TYR A 32 0.96 -4.63 6.84
N CYS A 33 1.95 -4.96 6.00
CA CYS A 33 1.93 -6.19 5.21
C CYS A 33 1.90 -7.44 6.11
N LEU A 34 2.74 -7.49 7.14
CA LEU A 34 2.79 -8.64 8.06
C LEU A 34 1.53 -8.71 8.93
N ASP A 35 0.94 -7.58 9.29
CA ASP A 35 -0.26 -7.47 10.13
C ASP A 35 -1.56 -7.79 9.40
N THR A 36 -1.69 -7.38 8.13
CA THR A 36 -2.88 -7.62 7.32
C THR A 36 -2.77 -8.86 6.45
N GLY A 37 -1.54 -9.31 6.18
CA GLY A 37 -1.24 -10.32 5.18
C GLY A 37 -1.27 -9.80 3.75
N ARG A 38 -1.53 -8.51 3.50
CA ARG A 38 -1.57 -7.92 2.16
C ARG A 38 -0.31 -7.09 1.92
N CYS A 39 0.53 -7.55 1.00
CA CYS A 39 1.84 -6.99 0.77
C CYS A 39 1.94 -6.45 -0.65
N THR A 40 2.37 -5.20 -0.79
CA THR A 40 2.46 -4.49 -2.07
C THR A 40 3.65 -4.97 -2.91
N GLU A 41 3.52 -4.93 -4.23
CA GLU A 41 4.61 -5.16 -5.17
C GLU A 41 5.87 -4.34 -4.83
N GLY A 42 7.04 -4.99 -4.88
CA GLY A 42 8.34 -4.39 -4.59
C GLY A 42 8.74 -4.44 -3.11
N LEU A 43 7.83 -4.77 -2.20
CA LEU A 43 8.13 -4.86 -0.78
C LEU A 43 8.99 -6.09 -0.46
N GLU A 44 10.08 -5.91 0.30
CA GLU A 44 10.90 -7.02 0.79
C GLU A 44 10.41 -7.46 2.18
N ILE A 45 9.98 -8.72 2.29
CA ILE A 45 9.43 -9.29 3.52
C ILE A 45 10.25 -10.50 3.96
N ASN A 46 10.26 -10.77 5.26
CA ASN A 46 10.90 -11.96 5.81
C ASN A 46 9.83 -12.99 6.13
N THR A 47 9.93 -14.17 5.54
CA THR A 47 8.97 -15.27 5.68
C THR A 47 9.67 -16.51 6.21
N GLU A 48 8.92 -17.59 6.43
CA GLU A 48 9.50 -18.91 6.73
C GLU A 48 10.41 -19.44 5.60
N HIS A 49 10.25 -18.95 4.38
CA HIS A 49 11.09 -19.29 3.22
C HIS A 49 12.27 -18.33 3.03
N GLY A 50 12.51 -17.43 3.99
CA GLY A 50 13.55 -16.39 3.93
C GLY A 50 13.05 -15.05 3.41
N ARG A 51 14.00 -14.20 2.98
CA ARG A 51 13.71 -12.87 2.43
C ARG A 51 13.19 -12.98 1.00
N ILE A 52 11.99 -12.46 0.77
CA ILE A 52 11.29 -12.49 -0.52
C ILE A 52 10.89 -11.07 -0.90
N ILE A 53 11.13 -10.72 -2.16
CA ILE A 53 10.57 -9.50 -2.76
C ILE A 53 9.19 -9.85 -3.32
N ILE A 54 8.17 -9.11 -2.90
CA ILE A 54 6.81 -9.29 -3.37
C ILE A 54 6.71 -8.88 -4.84
N ASN A 55 6.34 -9.84 -5.67
CA ASN A 55 5.95 -9.65 -7.06
C ASN A 55 5.01 -10.79 -7.45
N LYS A 56 4.37 -10.69 -8.62
CA LYS A 56 3.41 -11.69 -9.10
C LYS A 56 4.00 -13.11 -9.15
N GLU A 57 5.22 -13.25 -9.66
CA GLU A 57 5.89 -14.55 -9.81
C GLU A 57 6.12 -15.22 -8.45
N ASN A 58 6.72 -14.51 -7.50
CA ASN A 58 6.96 -14.98 -6.15
C ASN A 58 5.65 -15.26 -5.42
N CYS A 59 4.65 -14.39 -5.55
CA CYS A 59 3.34 -14.60 -4.93
C CYS A 59 2.72 -15.95 -5.34
N LEU A 60 2.71 -16.22 -6.66
CA LEU A 60 2.16 -17.47 -7.20
C LEU A 60 3.06 -18.68 -6.89
N LYS A 61 4.38 -18.51 -6.89
CA LYS A 61 5.36 -19.55 -6.53
C LYS A 61 5.11 -20.11 -5.13
N TYR A 62 4.78 -19.25 -4.16
CA TYR A 62 4.47 -19.64 -2.79
C TYR A 62 2.97 -19.94 -2.55
N LYS A 63 2.18 -20.08 -3.63
CA LYS A 63 0.74 -20.37 -3.61
C LYS A 63 -0.10 -19.34 -2.87
N TRP A 64 0.40 -18.11 -2.76
CA TRP A 64 -0.35 -16.97 -2.24
C TRP A 64 -1.27 -16.40 -3.32
N LYS A 65 -2.16 -15.47 -2.91
CA LYS A 65 -3.16 -14.90 -3.81
C LYS A 65 -2.75 -13.52 -4.29
N TRP A 66 -2.50 -13.39 -5.58
CA TRP A 66 -2.18 -12.12 -6.24
C TRP A 66 -3.44 -11.34 -6.63
N ASP A 67 -3.46 -10.03 -6.36
CA ASP A 67 -4.48 -9.07 -6.84
C ASP A 67 -3.88 -8.20 -7.95
N GLU A 68 -4.29 -8.44 -9.20
CA GLU A 68 -3.84 -7.68 -10.37
C GLU A 68 -4.22 -6.20 -10.33
N LYS A 69 -5.37 -5.85 -9.71
CA LYS A 69 -5.86 -4.48 -9.70
C LYS A 69 -5.07 -3.63 -8.72
N ARG A 70 -4.71 -4.21 -7.58
CA ARG A 70 -4.00 -3.52 -6.50
C ARG A 70 -2.48 -3.71 -6.56
N ARG A 71 -2.01 -4.67 -7.36
CA ARG A 71 -0.61 -5.13 -7.40
C ARG A 71 -0.13 -5.51 -6.01
N ASP A 72 -0.95 -6.30 -5.31
CA ASP A 72 -0.66 -6.81 -3.98
C ASP A 72 -0.75 -8.34 -3.92
N CYS A 73 -0.07 -8.91 -2.93
CA CYS A 73 -0.05 -10.34 -2.65
C CYS A 73 -0.62 -10.61 -1.25
N ASN A 74 -1.60 -11.51 -1.14
CA ASN A 74 -2.13 -11.97 0.14
C ASN A 74 -1.39 -13.23 0.60
N ILE A 75 -0.54 -13.08 1.63
CA ILE A 75 0.38 -14.10 2.16
C ILE A 75 -0.19 -14.95 3.30
N ARG A 76 -1.40 -14.66 3.81
CA ARG A 76 -2.03 -15.38 4.94
C ARG A 76 -3.03 -16.45 4.51
N HIS A 77 -3.01 -16.83 3.24
CA HIS A 77 -4.02 -17.68 2.63
C HIS A 77 -3.87 -19.16 2.97
#